data_AF-A0AAV9XWR3-F1
#
_entry.id   AF-A0AAV9XWR3-F1
#
_cell.length_a   1.000
_cell.length_b   1.000
_cell.length_c   1.000
_cell.angle_alpha   90.00
_cell.angle_beta   90.00
_cell.angle_gamma   90.00
#
_symmetry.space_group_name_H-M   'P 1'
#
loop_
_entity.id
_entity.type
_entity.pdbx_description
1 polymer ?
#
loop_
_entity_poly.entity_id
_entity_poly.type
_entity_poly.pdbx_seq_one_letter_code
_entity_poly.pdbx_strand_id
1 'polypeptide(L)'
;MTRTTRNSIKAEDVAQPPPPPAPATSLPQESEEEPPIQVHKRIRSPLFEKVFEKALKSSLSGVTPESWNKCFPTPCARRPQNMKILRDKFCEIYELNVRKNFEDIVASRKLLASLDNLDILVSEAQSRKARFLEENPSEPLPMDPPPKPNPKPADSEPKSEPEKQTESEPPVEPKAPTTDTPAAATTTEGESSTTAVEMSVDTTEKQDDGPKPPPPLYEFTPQDLFISHLYPILQLQSTRLESLKTQQQSAIDKLIQRREEQQKEIKQLIATLEKRLAVVDEAAEGVKEILEMDGDEEMIEL
;
A
#
# COMPACT_ATOMS: atom_id res chain seq x y z
N MET A 1 51.51 71.00 -23.21
CA MET A 1 51.08 72.12 -22.35
C MET A 1 49.91 71.66 -21.50
N THR A 2 49.90 72.07 -20.21
CA THR A 2 48.84 71.96 -19.16
C THR A 2 48.46 70.54 -18.67
N ARG A 3 48.85 70.09 -17.46
CA ARG A 3 48.25 70.35 -16.11
C ARG A 3 46.74 70.02 -16.09
N THR A 4 46.21 69.07 -15.30
CA THR A 4 46.09 69.12 -13.83
C THR A 4 45.53 67.81 -13.26
N THR A 5 45.96 67.56 -12.02
CA THR A 5 45.72 66.52 -11.02
C THR A 5 44.27 66.16 -10.65
N ARG A 6 44.04 64.92 -10.19
CA ARG A 6 43.44 64.67 -8.86
C ARG A 6 43.90 63.32 -8.29
N ASN A 7 44.19 63.35 -7.01
CA ASN A 7 44.93 62.39 -6.21
C ASN A 7 43.97 61.53 -5.36
N SER A 8 44.47 60.36 -4.93
CA SER A 8 44.06 59.60 -3.72
C SER A 8 42.71 58.84 -3.79
N ILE A 9 42.53 57.58 -3.35
CA ILE A 9 43.21 56.77 -2.32
C ILE A 9 43.12 55.27 -2.70
N LYS A 10 44.16 54.54 -2.31
CA LYS A 10 44.38 53.09 -2.26
C LYS A 10 43.23 52.31 -1.58
N ALA A 11 42.77 51.22 -2.18
CA ALA A 11 42.22 50.07 -1.48
C ALA A 11 42.96 48.83 -2.01
N GLU A 12 43.86 48.31 -1.18
CA GLU A 12 44.55 47.04 -1.36
C GLU A 12 43.59 45.89 -1.02
N ASP A 13 43.60 44.89 -1.90
CA ASP A 13 43.62 43.45 -1.61
C ASP A 13 42.56 42.86 -0.66
N VAL A 14 41.49 42.32 -1.26
CA VAL A 14 40.81 41.13 -0.74
C VAL A 14 40.58 40.16 -1.90
N ALA A 15 41.31 39.05 -1.86
CA ALA A 15 41.11 37.89 -2.70
C ALA A 15 39.66 37.40 -2.64
N GLN A 16 39.05 37.28 -3.80
CA GLN A 16 37.71 36.75 -4.02
C GLN A 16 37.79 35.19 -3.96
N PRO A 17 36.99 34.50 -3.13
CA PRO A 17 36.95 33.03 -3.14
C PRO A 17 36.30 32.48 -4.42
N PRO A 18 36.70 31.28 -4.91
CA PRO A 18 36.27 30.75 -6.20
C PRO A 18 34.79 30.31 -6.22
N PRO A 19 34.13 30.32 -7.40
CA PRO A 19 32.74 29.91 -7.55
C PRO A 19 32.54 28.39 -7.35
N PRO A 20 31.37 27.94 -6.85
CA PRO A 20 31.07 26.52 -6.65
C PRO A 20 30.85 25.77 -7.98
N PRO A 21 31.19 24.46 -8.04
CA PRO A 21 30.93 23.64 -9.22
C PRO A 21 29.44 23.35 -9.42
N ALA A 22 29.01 23.36 -10.69
CA ALA A 22 27.64 23.05 -11.11
C ALA A 22 27.25 21.60 -10.76
N PRO A 23 26.00 21.34 -10.30
CA PRO A 23 25.50 19.97 -10.17
C PRO A 23 25.14 19.42 -11.55
N ALA A 24 25.86 18.37 -11.94
CA ALA A 24 25.46 17.49 -13.02
C ALA A 24 24.18 16.72 -12.64
N THR A 25 23.28 16.63 -13.61
CA THR A 25 22.15 15.72 -13.69
C THR A 25 22.46 14.33 -13.12
N SER A 26 21.71 13.90 -12.12
CA SER A 26 21.32 12.50 -11.97
C SER A 26 19.95 12.45 -11.30
N LEU A 27 18.95 11.98 -12.05
CA LEU A 27 17.68 11.56 -11.47
C LEU A 27 17.97 10.47 -10.44
N PRO A 28 17.25 10.40 -9.31
CA PRO A 28 17.23 9.20 -8.51
C PRO A 28 16.64 8.07 -9.35
N GLN A 29 17.47 7.09 -9.72
CA GLN A 29 16.98 5.77 -10.09
C GLN A 29 16.31 5.21 -8.84
N GLU A 30 14.99 5.15 -8.89
CA GLU A 30 14.16 4.33 -8.01
C GLU A 30 14.51 2.87 -8.29
N SER A 31 15.52 2.37 -7.58
CA SER A 31 15.73 0.94 -7.43
C SER A 31 14.63 0.43 -6.51
N GLU A 32 13.49 0.04 -7.10
CA GLU A 32 12.57 -0.92 -6.50
C GLU A 32 13.36 -2.20 -6.25
N GLU A 33 13.96 -2.31 -5.08
CA GLU A 33 14.47 -3.56 -4.55
C GLU A 33 13.24 -4.35 -4.08
N GLU A 34 12.53 -4.94 -5.05
CA GLU A 34 11.49 -5.93 -4.77
C GLU A 34 12.10 -7.02 -3.87
N PRO A 35 11.44 -7.38 -2.76
CA PRO A 35 11.91 -8.46 -1.91
C PRO A 35 12.07 -9.74 -2.76
N PRO A 36 13.01 -10.63 -2.43
CA PRO A 36 13.34 -11.79 -3.24
C PRO A 36 12.07 -12.56 -3.57
N ILE A 37 11.65 -12.49 -4.83
CA ILE A 37 10.50 -13.21 -5.37
C ILE A 37 10.77 -14.67 -5.05
N GLN A 38 10.09 -15.20 -4.03
CA GLN A 38 10.10 -16.62 -3.79
C GLN A 38 9.64 -17.25 -5.10
N VAL A 39 10.49 -18.07 -5.71
CA VAL A 39 10.23 -18.69 -7.00
C VAL A 39 9.11 -19.69 -6.78
N HIS A 40 7.87 -19.20 -6.81
CA HIS A 40 6.68 -20.01 -6.71
C HIS A 40 6.71 -20.97 -7.90
N LYS A 41 6.65 -22.27 -7.62
CA LYS A 41 6.68 -23.31 -8.66
C LYS A 41 5.45 -23.09 -9.55
N ARG A 42 5.67 -22.55 -10.75
CA ARG A 42 4.61 -22.38 -11.78
C ARG A 42 4.25 -23.74 -12.33
N ILE A 43 3.19 -24.34 -11.79
CA ILE A 43 2.80 -25.73 -12.11
C ILE A 43 1.61 -25.72 -13.07
N ARG A 44 0.65 -24.81 -12.88
CA ARG A 44 -0.62 -24.84 -13.61
C ARG A 44 -0.51 -24.41 -15.06
N SER A 45 0.24 -23.33 -15.31
CA SER A 45 0.50 -22.82 -16.67
C SER A 45 1.04 -23.91 -17.63
N PRO A 46 2.17 -24.60 -17.33
CA PRO A 46 2.68 -25.66 -18.22
C PRO A 46 1.80 -26.92 -18.23
N LEU A 47 1.01 -27.17 -17.18
CA LEU A 47 0.06 -28.29 -17.16
C LEU A 47 -1.11 -28.01 -18.09
N PHE A 48 -1.59 -26.77 -18.14
CA PHE A 48 -2.67 -26.35 -19.03
C PHE A 48 -2.29 -26.58 -20.50
N GLU A 49 -1.10 -26.17 -20.91
CA GLU A 49 -0.57 -26.42 -22.25
C GLU A 49 -0.45 -27.92 -22.56
N LYS A 50 0.03 -28.73 -21.59
CA LYS A 50 0.10 -30.20 -21.75
C LYS A 50 -1.27 -30.84 -21.93
N VAL A 51 -2.28 -30.39 -21.20
CA VAL A 51 -3.66 -30.88 -21.34
C VAL A 51 -4.22 -30.53 -22.71
N PHE A 52 -3.97 -29.31 -23.18
CA PHE A 52 -4.35 -28.88 -24.53
C PHE A 52 -3.70 -29.74 -25.62
N GLU A 53 -2.39 -29.93 -25.58
CA GLU A 53 -1.67 -30.77 -26.55
C GLU A 53 -2.15 -32.23 -26.52
N LYS A 54 -2.47 -32.75 -25.32
CA LYS A 54 -3.06 -34.09 -25.19
C LYS A 54 -4.45 -34.16 -25.82
N ALA A 55 -5.29 -33.15 -25.63
CA ALA A 55 -6.64 -33.09 -26.19
C ALA A 55 -6.61 -32.93 -27.72
N LEU A 56 -5.70 -32.11 -28.26
CA LEU A 56 -5.48 -31.97 -29.70
C LEU A 56 -5.09 -33.30 -30.34
N LYS A 57 -4.07 -33.97 -29.80
CA LYS A 57 -3.61 -35.27 -30.29
C LYS A 57 -4.70 -36.33 -30.21
N SER A 58 -5.49 -36.32 -29.14
CA SER A 58 -6.64 -37.22 -28.99
C SER A 58 -7.79 -36.92 -29.97
N SER A 59 -7.95 -35.67 -30.39
CA SER A 59 -8.97 -35.29 -31.38
C SER A 59 -8.54 -35.70 -32.78
N LEU A 60 -7.27 -35.48 -33.12
CA LEU A 60 -6.70 -35.85 -34.41
C LEU A 60 -6.56 -37.38 -34.58
N SER A 61 -6.33 -38.13 -33.50
CA SER A 61 -6.27 -39.59 -33.56
C SER A 61 -7.61 -40.24 -33.96
N GLY A 62 -8.73 -39.54 -33.79
CA GLY A 62 -10.04 -39.96 -34.27
C GLY A 62 -10.15 -39.98 -35.80
N VAL A 63 -9.34 -39.19 -36.51
CA VAL A 63 -9.34 -39.09 -37.98
C VAL A 63 -8.46 -40.19 -38.58
N THR A 64 -8.85 -41.44 -38.33
CA THR A 64 -8.18 -42.62 -38.88
C THR A 64 -8.50 -42.82 -40.37
N PRO A 65 -7.63 -43.48 -41.15
CA PRO A 65 -7.96 -43.85 -42.53
C PRO A 65 -9.25 -44.68 -42.64
N GLU A 66 -9.53 -45.52 -41.64
CA GLU A 66 -10.73 -46.37 -41.63
C GLU A 66 -12.02 -45.57 -41.42
N SER A 67 -12.03 -44.63 -40.47
CA SER A 67 -13.18 -43.73 -40.27
C SER A 67 -13.41 -42.85 -41.51
N TRP A 68 -12.33 -42.33 -42.09
CA TRP A 68 -12.37 -41.52 -43.30
C TRP A 68 -12.93 -42.28 -44.51
N ASN A 69 -12.50 -43.54 -44.71
CA ASN A 69 -12.97 -44.37 -45.83
C ASN A 69 -14.44 -44.80 -45.68
N LYS A 70 -14.92 -44.99 -44.44
CA LYS A 70 -16.34 -45.28 -44.17
C LYS A 70 -17.25 -44.11 -44.55
N CYS A 71 -16.82 -42.88 -44.29
CA CYS A 71 -17.58 -41.68 -44.65
C CYS A 71 -17.52 -41.36 -46.15
N PHE A 72 -16.47 -41.78 -46.86
CA PHE A 72 -16.27 -41.48 -48.27
C PHE A 72 -15.88 -42.73 -49.10
N PRO A 73 -16.78 -43.72 -49.26
CA PRO A 73 -16.45 -44.97 -49.93
C PRO A 73 -16.16 -44.78 -51.43
N THR A 74 -16.94 -43.98 -52.14
CA THR A 74 -16.78 -43.78 -53.60
C THR A 74 -15.51 -43.01 -53.98
N PRO A 75 -15.15 -41.89 -53.32
CA PRO A 75 -13.89 -41.18 -53.59
C PRO A 75 -12.66 -42.00 -53.25
N CYS A 76 -12.69 -42.77 -52.15
CA CYS A 76 -11.56 -43.61 -51.74
C CYS A 76 -11.32 -44.79 -52.70
N ALA A 77 -12.36 -45.35 -53.31
CA ALA A 77 -12.23 -46.39 -54.33
C ALA A 77 -11.66 -45.85 -55.65
N ARG A 78 -12.04 -44.63 -56.05
CA ARG A 78 -11.63 -44.05 -57.35
C ARG A 78 -10.26 -43.37 -57.30
N ARG A 79 -9.92 -42.68 -56.20
CA ARG A 79 -8.67 -41.92 -56.05
C ARG A 79 -8.15 -41.96 -54.61
N PRO A 80 -7.55 -43.09 -54.16
CA PRO A 80 -7.08 -43.24 -52.80
C PRO A 80 -5.94 -42.27 -52.44
N GLN A 81 -5.10 -41.90 -53.40
CA GLN A 81 -3.97 -40.98 -53.15
C GLN A 81 -4.44 -39.56 -52.80
N ASN A 82 -5.40 -39.03 -53.55
CA ASN A 82 -5.94 -37.69 -53.29
C ASN A 82 -6.67 -37.63 -51.94
N MET A 83 -7.35 -38.70 -51.55
CA MET A 83 -8.05 -38.76 -50.26
C MET A 83 -7.09 -38.81 -49.07
N LYS A 84 -5.92 -39.46 -49.22
CA LYS A 84 -4.84 -39.40 -48.21
C LYS A 84 -4.31 -37.98 -48.08
N ILE A 85 -3.97 -37.34 -49.20
CA ILE A 85 -3.48 -35.96 -49.22
C ILE A 85 -4.49 -35.00 -48.59
N LEU A 86 -5.78 -35.14 -48.91
CA LEU A 86 -6.84 -34.30 -48.34
C LEU A 86 -6.97 -34.47 -46.82
N ARG A 87 -6.96 -35.71 -46.33
CA ARG A 87 -7.01 -35.97 -44.89
C ARG A 87 -5.79 -35.40 -44.19
N ASP A 88 -4.60 -35.60 -44.75
CA ASP A 88 -3.36 -35.12 -44.15
C ASP A 88 -3.34 -33.58 -44.12
N LYS A 89 -3.81 -32.93 -45.19
CA LYS A 89 -4.00 -31.46 -45.25
C LYS A 89 -5.06 -30.97 -44.28
N PHE A 90 -6.16 -31.71 -44.11
CA PHE A 90 -7.19 -31.38 -43.14
C PHE A 90 -6.64 -31.40 -41.70
N CYS A 91 -5.91 -32.46 -41.34
CA CYS A 91 -5.28 -32.56 -40.02
C CYS A 91 -4.28 -31.42 -39.78
N GLU A 92 -3.44 -31.11 -40.77
CA GLU A 92 -2.46 -30.02 -40.72
C GLU A 92 -3.12 -28.64 -40.51
N ILE A 93 -4.13 -28.31 -41.33
CA ILE A 93 -4.84 -27.03 -41.26
C ILE A 93 -5.64 -26.91 -39.96
N TYR A 94 -6.29 -28.00 -39.53
CA TYR A 94 -7.04 -28.03 -38.29
C TYR A 94 -6.12 -27.79 -37.09
N GLU A 95 -5.00 -28.51 -37.01
CA GLU A 95 -4.01 -28.36 -35.95
C GLU A 95 -3.46 -26.93 -35.88
N LEU A 96 -3.07 -26.36 -37.02
CA LEU A 96 -2.59 -24.99 -37.10
C LEU A 96 -3.64 -23.97 -36.62
N ASN A 97 -4.88 -24.10 -37.10
CA ASN A 97 -5.96 -23.19 -36.74
C ASN A 97 -6.32 -23.29 -35.26
N VAL A 98 -6.39 -24.50 -34.69
CA VAL A 98 -6.74 -24.64 -33.27
C VAL A 98 -5.62 -24.13 -32.37
N ARG A 99 -4.34 -24.38 -32.72
CA ARG A 99 -3.20 -23.79 -31.98
C ARG A 99 -3.24 -22.26 -32.01
N LYS A 100 -3.42 -21.67 -33.19
CA LYS A 100 -3.51 -20.22 -33.31
C LYS A 100 -4.66 -19.63 -32.50
N ASN A 101 -5.87 -20.19 -32.61
CA ASN A 101 -7.01 -19.73 -31.82
C ASN A 101 -6.78 -19.90 -30.32
N PHE A 102 -6.12 -20.97 -29.90
CA PHE A 102 -5.75 -21.18 -28.51
C PHE A 102 -4.76 -20.12 -28.01
N GLU A 103 -3.71 -19.83 -28.77
CA GLU A 103 -2.74 -18.77 -28.46
C GLU A 103 -3.42 -17.40 -28.36
N ASP A 104 -4.32 -17.08 -29.29
CA ASP A 104 -5.08 -15.83 -29.28
C ASP A 104 -5.99 -15.73 -28.02
N ILE A 105 -6.64 -16.82 -27.62
CA ILE A 105 -7.45 -16.88 -26.39
C ILE A 105 -6.58 -16.72 -25.13
N VAL A 106 -5.44 -17.41 -25.09
CA VAL A 106 -4.50 -17.37 -23.98
C VAL A 106 -3.93 -15.95 -23.81
N ALA A 107 -3.57 -15.30 -24.91
CA ALA A 107 -3.05 -13.94 -24.93
C ALA A 107 -4.13 -12.91 -24.55
N SER A 108 -5.31 -12.96 -25.17
CA SER A 108 -6.39 -11.99 -24.93
C SER A 108 -6.88 -11.98 -23.48
N ARG A 109 -6.90 -13.15 -22.83
CA ARG A 109 -7.34 -13.29 -21.43
C ARG A 109 -6.20 -13.20 -20.42
N LYS A 110 -4.95 -13.04 -20.88
CA LYS A 110 -3.75 -13.10 -20.03
C LYS A 110 -3.76 -14.34 -19.11
N LEU A 111 -4.21 -15.48 -19.66
CA LEU A 111 -4.55 -16.64 -18.86
C LEU A 111 -3.33 -17.20 -18.12
N LEU A 112 -2.18 -17.30 -18.78
CA LEU A 112 -0.96 -17.82 -18.16
C LEU A 112 -0.52 -16.95 -16.98
N ALA A 113 -0.56 -15.62 -17.12
CA ALA A 113 -0.26 -14.70 -16.03
C ALA A 113 -1.24 -14.86 -14.85
N SER A 114 -2.52 -15.08 -15.14
CA SER A 114 -3.52 -15.32 -14.08
C SER A 114 -3.33 -16.65 -13.36
N LEU A 115 -2.91 -17.70 -14.07
CA LEU A 115 -2.62 -19.01 -13.49
C LEU A 115 -1.35 -18.98 -12.66
N ASP A 116 -0.32 -18.25 -13.12
CA ASP A 116 0.90 -18.01 -12.36
C ASP A 116 0.59 -17.22 -11.08
N ASN A 117 -0.22 -16.16 -11.16
CA ASN A 117 -0.66 -15.41 -9.98
C ASN A 117 -1.46 -16.27 -8.99
N LEU A 118 -2.31 -17.17 -9.52
CA LEU A 118 -3.05 -18.11 -8.68
C LEU A 118 -2.12 -19.09 -7.96
N ASP A 119 -1.05 -19.57 -8.61
CA ASP A 119 -0.04 -20.41 -7.97
C ASP A 119 0.69 -19.66 -6.84
N ILE A 120 0.98 -18.37 -7.02
CA ILE A 120 1.53 -17.48 -5.97
C ILE A 120 0.56 -17.43 -4.78
N LEU A 121 -0.69 -17.03 -5.01
CA LEU A 121 -1.71 -16.88 -3.96
C LEU A 121 -1.96 -18.19 -3.20
N VAL A 122 -2.02 -19.32 -3.90
CA VAL A 122 -2.23 -20.63 -3.27
C VAL A 122 -1.04 -21.00 -2.39
N SER A 123 0.18 -20.76 -2.84
CA SER A 123 1.36 -21.04 -2.04
C SER A 123 1.46 -20.14 -0.80
N GLU A 124 1.12 -18.85 -0.93
CA GLU A 124 1.07 -17.93 0.20
C GLU A 124 0.00 -18.35 1.22
N ALA A 125 -1.20 -18.72 0.74
CA ALA A 125 -2.27 -19.23 1.59
C ALA A 125 -1.87 -20.52 2.31
N GLN A 126 -1.17 -21.43 1.63
CA GLN A 126 -0.63 -22.65 2.25
C GLN A 126 0.42 -22.32 3.31
N SER A 127 1.32 -21.36 3.05
CA SER A 127 2.30 -20.89 4.03
C SER A 127 1.65 -20.27 5.26
N ARG A 128 0.61 -19.43 5.08
CA ARG A 128 -0.16 -18.84 6.18
C ARG A 128 -0.89 -19.92 6.99
N LYS A 129 -1.50 -20.90 6.31
CA LYS A 129 -2.15 -22.05 6.98
C LYS A 129 -1.14 -22.88 7.79
N ALA A 130 0.05 -23.12 7.24
CA ALA A 130 1.11 -23.86 7.94
C ALA A 130 1.59 -23.11 9.19
N ARG A 131 1.85 -21.79 9.07
CA ARG A 131 2.22 -20.94 10.22
C ARG A 131 1.13 -20.92 11.29
N PHE A 132 -0.13 -20.76 10.88
CA PHE A 132 -1.26 -20.77 11.80
C PHE A 132 -1.37 -22.10 12.57
N LEU A 133 -1.15 -23.23 11.89
CA LEU A 133 -1.19 -24.56 12.51
C LEU A 133 0.02 -24.81 13.43
N GLU A 134 1.18 -24.22 13.13
CA GLU A 134 2.36 -24.26 14.01
C GLU A 134 2.15 -23.43 15.29
N GLU A 135 1.51 -22.27 15.17
CA GLU A 135 1.20 -21.37 16.30
C GLU A 135 0.00 -21.85 17.14
N ASN A 136 -0.95 -22.57 16.52
CA ASN A 136 -2.15 -23.13 17.17
C ASN A 136 -2.24 -24.65 16.91
N PRO A 137 -1.64 -25.51 17.75
CA PRO A 137 -1.60 -26.96 17.54
C PRO A 137 -2.94 -27.69 17.77
N SER A 138 -4.02 -26.99 18.10
CA SER A 138 -5.35 -27.57 18.15
C SER A 138 -5.89 -27.74 16.73
N GLU A 139 -6.12 -28.99 16.35
CA GLU A 139 -6.59 -29.42 15.04
C GLU A 139 -7.86 -28.64 14.63
N PRO A 140 -7.87 -27.93 13.48
CA PRO A 140 -9.05 -27.21 13.03
C PRO A 140 -10.17 -28.22 12.78
N LEU A 141 -11.32 -28.02 13.43
CA LEU A 141 -12.49 -28.87 13.26
C LEU A 141 -12.84 -28.99 11.76
N PRO A 142 -13.17 -30.19 11.28
CA PRO A 142 -13.53 -30.40 9.89
C PRO A 142 -14.70 -29.47 9.53
N MET A 143 -14.48 -28.62 8.51
CA MET A 143 -15.53 -27.77 7.94
C MET A 143 -16.75 -28.64 7.63
N ASP A 144 -17.88 -28.35 8.28
CA ASP A 144 -19.13 -29.02 7.98
C ASP A 144 -19.47 -28.83 6.50
N PRO A 145 -19.85 -29.90 5.78
CA PRO A 145 -20.21 -29.79 4.38
C PRO A 145 -21.38 -28.81 4.22
N PRO A 146 -21.41 -28.03 3.14
CA PRO A 146 -22.44 -27.01 2.94
C PRO A 146 -23.84 -27.64 3.06
N PRO A 147 -24.78 -26.96 3.74
CA PRO A 147 -26.12 -27.50 3.93
C PRO A 147 -26.74 -27.78 2.55
N LYS A 148 -27.18 -29.03 2.36
CA LYS A 148 -27.89 -29.43 1.14
C LYS A 148 -29.11 -28.52 0.97
N PRO A 149 -29.38 -28.01 -0.24
CA PRO A 149 -30.57 -27.20 -0.48
C PRO A 149 -31.80 -28.04 -0.15
N ASN A 150 -32.62 -27.55 0.79
CA ASN A 150 -33.91 -28.15 1.10
C ASN A 150 -34.76 -28.23 -0.18
N PRO A 151 -35.38 -29.38 -0.48
CA PRO A 151 -36.32 -29.47 -1.59
C PRO A 151 -37.53 -28.58 -1.28
N LYS A 152 -37.81 -27.63 -2.17
CA LYS A 152 -39.04 -26.83 -2.14
C LYS A 152 -40.25 -27.76 -2.02
N PRO A 153 -41.24 -27.47 -1.15
CA PRO A 153 -42.50 -28.17 -1.16
C PRO A 153 -43.22 -27.91 -2.50
N ALA A 154 -43.75 -29.00 -3.06
CA ALA A 154 -44.54 -28.99 -4.28
C ALA A 154 -45.90 -28.36 -3.99
N ASP A 155 -46.08 -27.11 -4.44
CA ASP A 155 -47.41 -26.51 -4.54
C ASP A 155 -47.97 -26.78 -5.94
N SER A 156 -49.00 -27.62 -5.92
CA SER A 156 -50.14 -27.76 -6.82
C SER A 156 -50.23 -26.81 -8.03
N GLU A 157 -50.32 -27.42 -9.21
CA GLU A 157 -51.01 -26.87 -10.37
C GLU A 157 -52.42 -26.37 -9.99
N PRO A 158 -52.88 -25.30 -10.65
CA PRO A 158 -54.11 -25.48 -11.40
C PRO A 158 -54.00 -25.00 -12.84
N LYS A 159 -54.64 -25.77 -13.71
CA LYS A 159 -54.83 -25.54 -15.15
C LYS A 159 -56.25 -25.03 -15.40
N SER A 160 -56.42 -24.32 -16.52
CA SER A 160 -57.67 -23.88 -17.20
C SER A 160 -58.28 -22.56 -16.69
N GLU A 161 -58.83 -21.65 -17.49
CA GLU A 161 -58.83 -21.29 -18.93
C GLU A 161 -59.47 -19.87 -19.00
N PRO A 162 -59.44 -19.15 -20.14
CA PRO A 162 -59.66 -17.70 -20.20
C PRO A 162 -61.10 -17.29 -20.58
N GLU A 163 -61.57 -16.16 -20.07
CA GLU A 163 -62.66 -15.38 -20.66
C GLU A 163 -62.34 -13.88 -20.72
N LYS A 164 -63.06 -13.22 -21.61
CA LYS A 164 -62.69 -12.09 -22.45
C LYS A 164 -63.48 -10.83 -22.02
N GLN A 165 -63.01 -9.66 -22.48
CA GLN A 165 -63.82 -8.44 -22.76
C GLN A 165 -64.29 -7.62 -21.52
N THR A 166 -64.29 -6.28 -21.46
CA THR A 166 -63.96 -5.17 -22.37
C THR A 166 -63.90 -3.86 -21.55
N GLU A 167 -63.17 -2.86 -22.07
CA GLU A 167 -63.59 -1.44 -22.13
C GLU A 167 -63.60 -0.57 -20.85
N SER A 168 -62.65 0.38 -20.76
CA SER A 168 -62.88 1.82 -20.97
C SER A 168 -61.69 2.67 -20.47
N GLU A 169 -61.43 3.73 -21.24
CA GLU A 169 -60.25 4.60 -21.24
C GLU A 169 -60.52 5.87 -20.36
N PRO A 170 -59.70 6.96 -20.40
CA PRO A 170 -58.97 7.60 -19.29
C PRO A 170 -59.69 8.93 -18.86
N PRO A 171 -59.06 10.07 -18.45
CA PRO A 171 -57.71 10.43 -17.99
C PRO A 171 -57.71 11.31 -16.69
N VAL A 172 -56.53 11.79 -16.24
CA VAL A 172 -56.22 13.21 -15.93
C VAL A 172 -55.01 13.33 -14.98
N GLU A 173 -53.93 13.85 -15.56
CA GLU A 173 -52.73 14.55 -15.03
C GLU A 173 -53.03 15.67 -13.99
N PRO A 174 -52.06 16.50 -13.55
CA PRO A 174 -50.74 16.27 -12.94
C PRO A 174 -50.59 17.18 -11.70
N LYS A 175 -49.40 17.22 -11.05
CA LYS A 175 -48.76 18.47 -10.54
C LYS A 175 -47.46 18.17 -9.77
N ALA A 176 -46.34 18.53 -10.38
CA ALA A 176 -45.21 19.19 -9.71
C ALA A 176 -45.59 20.69 -9.48
N PRO A 177 -44.73 21.64 -9.03
CA PRO A 177 -43.31 21.65 -8.57
C PRO A 177 -43.20 22.38 -7.19
N THR A 178 -42.07 22.68 -6.54
CA THR A 178 -41.05 23.75 -6.76
C THR A 178 -40.18 23.84 -5.47
N THR A 179 -38.84 23.73 -5.50
CA THR A 179 -37.77 24.76 -5.59
C THR A 179 -37.10 25.14 -4.23
N ASP A 180 -35.80 25.46 -4.36
CA ASP A 180 -34.99 26.42 -3.57
C ASP A 180 -34.13 25.96 -2.35
N THR A 181 -32.87 25.64 -2.68
CA THR A 181 -31.56 26.09 -2.09
C THR A 181 -31.56 27.62 -1.78
N PRO A 182 -30.66 28.30 -0.99
CA PRO A 182 -29.37 27.91 -0.36
C PRO A 182 -29.07 28.48 1.07
N ALA A 183 -27.82 28.22 1.53
CA ALA A 183 -26.90 29.15 2.21
C ALA A 183 -26.68 29.05 3.74
N ALA A 184 -25.49 28.55 4.07
CA ALA A 184 -24.42 29.20 4.85
C ALA A 184 -24.55 29.48 6.37
N ALA A 185 -23.56 28.92 7.09
CA ALA A 185 -22.64 29.59 8.04
C ALA A 185 -22.91 29.52 9.57
N THR A 186 -21.92 28.89 10.26
CA THR A 186 -21.18 29.41 11.46
C THR A 186 -21.65 29.06 12.88
N THR A 187 -20.87 28.15 13.50
CA THR A 187 -20.15 28.23 14.81
C THR A 187 -20.87 28.48 16.14
N THR A 188 -20.71 27.55 17.10
CA THR A 188 -20.37 27.74 18.56
C THR A 188 -20.34 26.35 19.23
N GLU A 189 -19.17 25.81 19.63
CA GLU A 189 -18.55 25.84 20.98
C GLU A 189 -19.47 25.52 22.18
N GLY A 190 -19.08 24.55 23.02
CA GLY A 190 -19.58 24.42 24.40
C GLY A 190 -19.78 22.99 24.96
N GLU A 191 -18.69 22.42 25.46
CA GLU A 191 -18.54 21.64 26.72
C GLU A 191 -19.59 20.59 27.20
N SER A 192 -19.06 19.38 27.42
CA SER A 192 -19.13 18.56 28.65
C SER A 192 -20.49 18.33 29.35
N SER A 193 -20.93 17.08 29.42
CA SER A 193 -21.04 16.35 30.71
C SER A 193 -21.72 14.98 30.55
N THR A 194 -21.14 14.04 31.28
CA THR A 194 -21.61 12.73 31.70
C THR A 194 -23.12 12.62 31.98
N THR A 195 -23.77 11.53 31.57
CA THR A 195 -24.73 10.79 32.42
C THR A 195 -24.84 9.35 31.90
N ALA A 196 -24.47 8.40 32.76
CA ALA A 196 -24.76 6.99 32.61
C ALA A 196 -26.22 6.72 33.00
N VAL A 197 -26.98 5.97 32.20
CA VAL A 197 -28.11 5.14 32.64
C VAL A 197 -28.30 4.00 31.64
N GLU A 198 -27.98 2.79 32.12
CA GLU A 198 -28.64 1.49 31.97
C GLU A 198 -28.83 0.87 30.57
N MET A 199 -28.19 -0.28 30.29
CA MET A 199 -28.60 -1.65 30.67
C MET A 199 -29.91 -2.11 30.00
N SER A 200 -29.74 -2.81 28.89
CA SER A 200 -30.62 -3.91 28.49
C SER A 200 -29.75 -4.99 27.85
N VAL A 201 -29.16 -5.81 28.72
CA VAL A 201 -28.72 -7.17 28.43
C VAL A 201 -29.96 -8.04 28.57
N ASP A 202 -30.35 -8.75 27.51
CA ASP A 202 -30.47 -10.22 27.53
C ASP A 202 -30.84 -10.72 26.14
N THR A 203 -29.97 -11.50 25.50
CA THR A 203 -30.33 -12.83 25.01
C THR A 203 -29.04 -13.59 24.75
N THR A 204 -28.98 -14.71 25.44
CA THR A 204 -27.88 -15.64 25.61
C THR A 204 -27.45 -16.29 24.29
N GLU A 205 -26.23 -16.02 23.82
CA GLU A 205 -25.51 -16.94 22.94
C GLU A 205 -24.30 -17.49 23.68
N LYS A 206 -24.21 -18.83 23.71
CA LYS A 206 -23.13 -19.59 24.30
C LYS A 206 -21.80 -19.13 23.69
N GLN A 207 -20.94 -18.63 24.55
CA GLN A 207 -19.56 -18.30 24.25
C GLN A 207 -18.79 -19.62 24.09
N ASP A 208 -18.71 -20.08 22.85
CA ASP A 208 -17.77 -21.11 22.40
C ASP A 208 -16.47 -20.37 22.03
N ASP A 209 -15.57 -20.20 23.00
CA ASP A 209 -14.25 -19.56 22.87
C ASP A 209 -13.26 -20.46 22.08
N GLY A 210 -13.71 -21.01 20.95
CA GLY A 210 -12.85 -21.55 19.91
C GLY A 210 -12.57 -20.47 18.86
N PRO A 211 -11.37 -20.42 18.24
CA PRO A 211 -11.12 -19.54 17.11
C PRO A 211 -12.11 -19.87 15.97
N LYS A 212 -13.19 -19.11 15.87
CA LYS A 212 -14.16 -19.26 14.78
C LYS A 212 -13.40 -19.02 13.47
N PRO A 213 -13.46 -19.95 12.50
CA PRO A 213 -12.81 -19.74 11.22
C PRO A 213 -13.33 -18.43 10.62
N PRO A 214 -12.44 -17.64 9.98
CA PRO A 214 -12.86 -16.38 9.40
C PRO A 214 -14.01 -16.60 8.41
N PRO A 215 -15.02 -15.73 8.41
CA PRO A 215 -16.18 -15.88 7.53
C PRO A 215 -15.74 -15.94 6.05
N PRO A 216 -16.44 -16.71 5.21
CA PRO A 216 -16.11 -16.83 3.80
C PRO A 216 -16.23 -15.48 3.06
N LEU A 217 -15.46 -15.33 1.97
CA LEU A 217 -15.33 -14.06 1.22
C LEU A 217 -16.65 -13.46 0.70
N TYR A 218 -17.72 -14.25 0.58
CA TYR A 218 -19.04 -13.78 0.12
C TYR A 218 -19.84 -13.03 1.20
N GLU A 219 -19.50 -13.22 2.47
CA GLU A 219 -20.20 -12.56 3.59
C GLU A 219 -19.66 -11.15 3.88
N PHE A 220 -18.57 -10.74 3.23
CA PHE A 220 -17.98 -9.42 3.41
C PHE A 220 -18.85 -8.34 2.78
N THR A 221 -19.19 -7.33 3.58
CA THR A 221 -19.86 -6.14 3.05
C THR A 221 -18.86 -5.27 2.27
N PRO A 222 -19.33 -4.39 1.37
CA PRO A 222 -18.45 -3.42 0.70
C PRO A 222 -17.67 -2.52 1.68
N GLN A 223 -18.25 -2.27 2.86
CA GLN A 223 -17.63 -1.48 3.92
C GLN A 223 -16.46 -2.25 4.55
N ASP A 224 -16.62 -3.55 4.78
CA ASP A 224 -15.53 -4.40 5.31
C ASP A 224 -14.36 -4.47 4.33
N LEU A 225 -14.66 -4.59 3.02
CA LEU A 225 -13.62 -4.56 1.99
C LEU A 225 -12.86 -3.22 2.01
N PHE A 226 -13.59 -2.10 2.10
CA PHE A 226 -13.00 -0.77 2.20
C PHE A 226 -12.13 -0.59 3.44
N ILE A 227 -12.62 -1.00 4.60
CA ILE A 227 -11.89 -0.91 5.87
C ILE A 227 -10.65 -1.79 5.82
N SER A 228 -10.76 -3.02 5.29
CA SER A 228 -9.61 -3.94 5.18
C SER A 228 -8.47 -3.39 4.33
N HIS A 229 -8.78 -2.60 3.29
CA HIS A 229 -7.78 -1.95 2.44
C HIS A 229 -7.23 -0.66 3.07
N LEU A 230 -8.06 0.12 3.76
CA LEU A 230 -7.60 1.35 4.42
C LEU A 230 -6.76 1.08 5.66
N TYR A 231 -7.06 0.03 6.41
CA TYR A 231 -6.36 -0.31 7.64
C TYR A 231 -4.83 -0.40 7.49
N PRO A 232 -4.25 -1.14 6.53
CA PRO A 232 -2.80 -1.19 6.37
C PRO A 232 -2.19 0.17 6.04
N ILE A 233 -2.88 1.01 5.26
CA ILE A 233 -2.41 2.37 4.95
C ILE A 233 -2.42 3.22 6.22
N LEU A 234 -3.48 3.13 7.02
CA LEU A 234 -3.60 3.85 8.28
C LEU A 234 -2.51 3.41 9.28
N GLN A 235 -2.22 2.11 9.37
CA GLN A 235 -1.14 1.55 10.20
C GLN A 235 0.25 2.03 9.76
N LEU A 236 0.49 2.12 8.45
CA LEU A 236 1.74 2.68 7.94
C LEU A 236 1.89 4.17 8.32
N GLN A 237 0.81 4.93 8.24
CA GLN A 237 0.84 6.35 8.63
C GLN A 237 0.98 6.54 10.14
N SER A 238 0.32 5.72 10.97
CA SER A 238 0.44 5.81 12.43
C SER A 238 1.86 5.53 12.89
N THR A 239 2.46 4.43 12.41
CA THR A 239 3.85 4.06 12.74
C THR A 239 4.85 5.12 12.25
N ARG A 240 4.61 5.73 11.08
CA ARG A 240 5.41 6.86 10.59
C ARG A 240 5.31 8.07 11.52
N LEU A 241 4.11 8.46 11.93
CA LEU A 241 3.92 9.61 12.84
C LEU A 241 4.54 9.35 14.22
N GLU A 242 4.45 8.12 14.72
CA GLU A 242 5.10 7.72 15.97
C GLU A 242 6.63 7.76 15.87
N SER A 243 7.21 7.29 14.76
CA SER A 243 8.65 7.41 14.52
C SER A 243 9.11 8.88 14.43
N LEU A 244 8.33 9.73 13.77
CA LEU A 244 8.63 11.16 13.68
C LEU A 244 8.55 11.84 15.07
N LYS A 245 7.51 11.50 15.85
CA LYS A 245 7.33 12.03 17.21
C LYS A 245 8.50 11.64 18.11
N THR A 246 8.91 10.37 18.08
CA THR A 246 10.05 9.89 18.88
C THR A 246 11.36 10.53 18.43
N GLN A 247 11.57 10.71 17.12
CA GLN A 247 12.71 11.44 16.59
C GLN A 247 12.75 12.90 17.10
N GLN A 248 11.63 13.61 17.02
CA GLN A 248 11.53 15.00 17.52
C GLN A 248 11.75 15.09 19.02
N GLN A 249 11.16 14.18 19.80
CA GLN A 249 11.37 14.15 21.25
C GLN A 249 12.86 13.94 21.58
N SER A 250 13.53 12.99 20.91
CA SER A 250 14.96 12.77 21.11
C SER A 250 15.83 13.98 20.73
N ALA A 251 15.40 14.76 19.73
CA ALA A 251 16.10 15.98 19.32
C ALA A 251 15.91 17.11 20.35
N ILE A 252 14.70 17.26 20.90
CA ILE A 252 14.40 18.20 21.97
C ILE A 252 15.24 17.87 23.20
N ASP A 253 15.29 16.60 23.62
CA ASP A 253 16.04 16.15 24.79
C ASP A 253 17.55 16.47 24.64
N LYS A 254 18.11 16.25 23.44
CA LYS A 254 19.51 16.63 23.14
C LYS A 254 19.76 18.13 23.25
N LEU A 255 18.82 18.96 22.77
CA LEU A 255 18.95 20.41 22.86
C LEU A 255 18.83 20.91 24.30
N ILE A 256 17.97 20.28 25.10
CA ILE A 256 17.85 20.57 26.53
C ILE A 256 19.16 20.21 27.25
N GLN A 257 19.68 19.01 27.01
CA GLN A 257 20.96 18.58 27.60
C GLN A 257 22.09 19.55 27.26
N ARG A 258 22.21 19.96 25.98
CA ARG A 258 23.22 20.93 25.55
C ARG A 258 23.04 22.28 26.24
N ARG A 259 21.79 22.75 26.41
CA ARG A 259 21.51 24.00 27.13
C ARG A 259 21.95 23.90 28.59
N GLU A 260 21.68 22.79 29.26
CA GLU A 260 22.05 22.59 30.66
C GLU A 260 23.58 22.54 30.84
N GLU A 261 24.28 21.84 29.95
CA GLU A 261 25.75 21.82 29.90
C GLU A 261 26.33 23.23 29.71
N GLN A 262 25.80 23.99 28.74
CA GLN A 262 26.20 25.38 28.50
C GLN A 262 25.90 26.28 29.70
N GLN A 263 24.75 26.14 30.34
CA GLN A 263 24.41 26.90 31.54
C GLN A 263 25.36 26.60 32.70
N LYS A 264 25.81 25.35 32.83
CA LYS A 264 26.83 24.97 33.83
C LYS A 264 28.18 25.59 33.52
N GLU A 265 28.61 25.56 32.27
CA GLU A 265 29.87 26.18 31.82
C GLU A 265 29.86 27.70 32.05
N ILE A 266 28.78 28.38 31.68
CA ILE A 266 28.63 29.84 31.91
C ILE A 266 28.74 30.16 33.40
N LYS A 267 28.06 29.39 34.27
CA LYS A 267 28.16 29.57 35.73
C LYS A 267 29.60 29.39 36.23
N GLN A 268 30.35 28.42 35.70
CA GLN A 268 31.75 28.21 36.04
C GLN A 268 32.65 29.34 35.56
N LEU A 269 32.42 29.85 34.36
CA LEU A 269 33.14 31.00 33.81
C LEU A 269 32.88 32.27 34.62
N ILE A 270 31.62 32.54 34.99
CA ILE A 270 31.26 33.66 35.87
C ILE A 270 31.98 33.55 37.21
N ALA A 271 31.92 32.39 37.88
CA ALA A 271 32.62 32.18 39.16
C ALA A 271 34.15 32.35 39.03
N THR A 272 34.73 31.98 37.89
CA THR A 272 36.16 32.17 37.63
C THR A 272 36.50 33.64 37.40
N LEU A 273 35.65 34.37 36.68
CA LEU A 273 35.81 35.81 36.44
C LEU A 273 35.62 36.61 37.73
N GLU A 274 34.62 36.29 38.55
CA GLU A 274 34.40 36.89 39.87
C GLU A 274 35.64 36.68 40.76
N LYS A 275 36.24 35.49 40.74
CA LYS A 275 37.49 35.22 41.46
C LYS A 275 38.67 36.04 40.94
N ARG A 276 38.79 36.23 39.62
CA ARG A 276 39.85 37.05 39.03
C ARG A 276 39.66 38.54 39.33
N LEU A 277 38.42 39.00 39.35
CA LEU A 277 38.06 40.37 39.69
C LEU A 277 38.44 40.67 41.15
N ALA A 278 38.12 39.75 42.09
CA ALA A 278 38.55 39.89 43.48
C ALA A 278 40.07 40.01 43.64
N VAL A 279 40.87 39.28 42.84
CA VAL A 279 42.34 39.40 42.85
C VAL A 279 42.81 40.74 42.31
N VAL A 280 42.14 41.29 41.29
CA VAL A 280 42.47 42.62 40.75
C VAL A 280 42.09 43.72 41.74
N ASP A 281 40.95 43.59 42.41
CA ASP A 281 40.53 44.51 43.46
C ASP A 281 41.52 44.50 44.63
N GLU A 282 41.96 43.33 45.10
CA GLU A 282 43.01 43.19 46.12
C GLU A 282 44.35 43.80 45.68
N ALA A 283 44.75 43.58 44.42
CA ALA A 283 45.96 44.19 43.87
C ALA A 283 45.83 45.72 43.74
N ALA A 284 44.66 46.24 43.40
CA ALA A 284 44.39 47.67 43.31
C ALA A 284 44.41 48.33 44.70
N GLU A 285 43.87 47.67 45.73
CA GLU A 285 44.00 48.10 47.12
C GLU A 285 45.47 48.14 47.57
N GLY A 286 46.26 47.12 47.26
CA GLY A 286 47.69 47.12 47.56
C GLY A 286 48.48 48.23 46.86
N VAL A 287 48.17 48.53 45.59
CA VAL A 287 48.79 49.67 44.88
C VAL A 287 48.36 51.01 45.47
N LYS A 288 47.09 51.13 45.90
CA LYS A 288 46.59 52.32 46.59
C LYS A 288 47.32 52.54 47.93
N GLU A 289 47.56 51.49 48.71
CA GLU A 289 48.31 51.55 49.96
C GLU A 289 49.76 52.01 49.74
N ILE A 290 50.44 51.50 48.70
CA ILE A 290 51.81 51.94 48.34
C ILE A 290 51.84 53.41 47.93
N LEU A 291 50.87 53.87 47.13
CA LEU A 291 50.77 55.29 46.73
C LEU A 291 50.50 56.22 47.93
N GLU A 292 49.72 55.77 48.90
CA GLU A 292 49.49 56.51 50.15
C GLU A 292 50.78 56.58 50.99
N MET A 293 51.60 55.53 50.99
CA MET A 293 52.90 55.52 51.66
C MET A 293 53.96 56.43 50.98
N ASP A 294 54.05 56.44 49.65
CA ASP A 294 54.99 57.31 48.91
C ASP A 294 54.59 58.81 49.00
N GLY A 295 53.29 59.11 49.06
CA GLY A 295 52.80 60.49 49.26
C GLY A 295 53.14 61.09 50.62
N ASP A 296 53.29 60.26 51.64
CA ASP A 296 53.74 60.67 52.97
C ASP A 296 55.27 60.86 53.04
N GLU A 297 56.06 60.23 52.15
CA GLU A 297 57.51 60.42 52.03
C GLU A 297 57.87 61.77 51.35
N GLU A 298 57.13 62.22 50.32
CA GLU A 298 57.35 63.56 49.72
C GLU A 298 56.98 64.72 50.66
N MET A 299 56.12 64.51 51.65
CA MET A 299 55.76 65.50 52.69
C MET A 299 56.83 65.65 53.78
N ILE A 300 57.88 64.81 53.79
CA ILE A 300 58.98 64.86 54.76
C ILE A 300 60.25 65.54 54.17
N GLU A 301 60.32 65.80 52.86
CA GLU A 301 61.50 66.39 52.18
C GLU A 301 61.43 67.90 51.83
N LEU A 302 60.48 68.69 52.37
CA LEU A 302 60.43 70.16 52.26
C LEU A 302 60.63 70.88 53.59
#